data_AF-A0A9W6VY77-F1
#
_entry.id   AF-A0A9W6VY77-F1
#
_cell.length_a   1.000
_cell.length_b   1.000
_cell.length_c   1.000
_cell.angle_alpha   90.00
_cell.angle_beta   90.00
_cell.angle_gamma   90.00
#
_symmetry.space_group_name_H-M   'P 1'
#
loop_
_entity.id
_entity.type
_entity.pdbx_description
1 polymer ?
#
loop_
_entity_poly.entity_id
_entity_poly.type
_entity_poly.pdbx_seq_one_letter_code
_entity_poly.pdbx_strand_id
1 'polypeptide(L)' 'MAIALNEAFGRWTKTFTDPRLCAAIVDRLTFGGNIIETGTDSYRIAQTRARTDKPR' A
#
# COMPACT_ATOMS: atom_id res chain seq x y z
N MET A 1 2.68 -1.39 15.31
CA MET A 1 3.26 -0.61 14.19
C MET A 1 2.50 -1.00 12.93
N ALA A 2 2.13 -0.04 12.08
CA ALA A 2 1.45 -0.30 10.82
C ALA A 2 2.18 0.45 9.70
N ILE A 3 2.32 -0.19 8.55
CA ILE A 3 2.94 0.38 7.34
C ILE A 3 1.92 0.24 6.21
N ALA A 4 1.75 1.29 5.42
CA ALA A 4 0.94 1.28 4.21
C ALA A 4 1.85 1.36 2.98
N LEU A 5 1.55 0.56 1.97
CA LEU A 5 2.32 0.43 0.74
C LEU A 5 1.36 0.52 -0.44
N ASN A 6 1.76 1.24 -1.49
CA ASN A 6 1.00 1.35 -2.74
C ASN A 6 1.45 0.35 -3.80
N GLU A 7 2.49 -0.45 -3.51
CA GLU A 7 3.12 -1.35 -4.46
C GLU A 7 3.35 -2.72 -3.82
N ALA A 8 3.08 -3.79 -4.59
CA ALA A 8 3.22 -5.16 -4.15
C ALA A 8 4.69 -5.54 -3.89
N PHE A 9 4.92 -6.47 -2.96
CA PHE A 9 6.26 -6.95 -2.60
C PHE A 9 7.08 -7.46 -3.79
N GLY A 10 6.44 -8.07 -4.79
CA GLY A 10 7.13 -8.56 -5.99
C GLY A 10 7.82 -7.46 -6.81
N ARG A 11 7.40 -6.20 -6.67
CA ARG A 11 7.96 -5.06 -7.40
C ARG A 11 9.00 -4.29 -6.60
N TRP A 12 9.26 -4.71 -5.36
CA TRP A 12 10.27 -4.12 -4.49
C TRP A 12 11.70 -4.31 -4.96
N THR A 13 11.96 -5.25 -5.88
CA THR A 13 13.28 -5.41 -6.53
C THR A 13 13.72 -4.16 -7.30
N LYS A 14 12.77 -3.27 -7.66
CA LYS A 14 13.08 -1.95 -8.25
C LYS A 14 13.60 -0.94 -7.23
N THR A 15 13.13 -1.04 -5.99
CA THR A 15 13.46 -0.13 -4.89
C THR A 15 14.66 -0.64 -4.10
N PHE A 16 14.71 -1.95 -3.84
CA PHE A 16 15.81 -2.67 -3.21
C PHE A 16 16.49 -3.54 -4.28
N THR A 17 17.55 -3.00 -4.87
CA THR A 17 18.26 -3.65 -5.98
C THR A 17 19.03 -4.89 -5.55
N ASP A 18 19.39 -5.02 -4.27
CA ASP A 18 19.93 -6.26 -3.70
C ASP A 18 18.78 -7.23 -3.37
N PRO A 19 18.72 -8.41 -4.02
CA PRO A 19 17.65 -9.39 -3.80
C PRO A 19 17.64 -9.98 -2.39
N ARG A 20 18.80 -10.13 -1.75
CA ARG A 20 18.91 -10.68 -0.39
C ARG A 20 18.41 -9.67 0.63
N LEU A 21 18.72 -8.39 0.42
CA LEU A 21 18.18 -7.30 1.25
C LEU A 21 16.66 -7.22 1.12
N CYS A 22 16.13 -7.25 -0.11
CA CYS A 22 14.69 -7.23 -0.36
C CYS A 22 13.98 -8.38 0.37
N ALA A 23 14.50 -9.60 0.25
CA ALA A 23 13.95 -10.78 0.92
C ALA A 23 13.98 -10.64 2.45
N ALA A 24 15.10 -10.20 3.02
CA ALA A 24 15.24 -10.04 4.48
C ALA A 24 14.30 -8.98 5.06
N ILE A 25 14.02 -7.91 4.31
CA ILE A 25 13.05 -6.89 4.75
C ILE A 25 11.63 -7.45 4.72
N VAL A 26 11.23 -8.08 3.61
CA VAL A 26 9.88 -8.68 3.47
C VAL A 26 9.66 -9.75 4.54
N ASP A 27 10.65 -10.61 4.80
CA ASP A 27 10.61 -11.62 5.85
C ASP A 27 10.32 -11.00 7.23
N ARG A 28 11.10 -10.00 7.64
CA ARG A 28 10.91 -9.33 8.93
C ARG A 28 9.59 -8.57 9.05
N LEU A 29 9.09 -7.97 7.96
CA LEU A 29 7.82 -7.24 7.96
C LEU A 29 6.60 -8.16 8.03
N THR A 30 6.73 -9.37 7.47
CA THR A 30 5.65 -10.36 7.45
C THR A 30 5.70 -11.31 8.65
N PHE A 31 6.84 -11.43 9.33
CA PHE A 31 6.99 -12.27 10.51
C PHE A 31 6.06 -11.83 11.65
N GLY A 32 5.01 -12.62 11.91
CA GLY A 32 3.98 -12.31 12.91
C GLY A 32 3.10 -11.12 12.57
N GLY A 33 3.18 -10.60 11.33
CA GLY A 33 2.38 -9.48 10.84
C GLY A 33 1.13 -9.95 10.08
N ASN A 34 0.07 -9.14 10.12
CA ASN A 34 -1.12 -9.36 9.30
C ASN A 34 -1.03 -8.49 8.04
N ILE A 35 -1.17 -9.11 6.86
CA ILE A 35 -1.27 -8.39 5.59
C ILE A 35 -2.73 -8.04 5.35
N ILE A 36 -2.99 -6.75 5.12
CA ILE A 36 -4.32 -6.24 4.78
C ILE A 36 -4.23 -5.59 3.41
N GLU A 37 -4.87 -6.19 2.41
CA GLU A 37 -5.00 -5.60 1.09
C GLU A 37 -6.14 -4.57 1.10
N THR A 38 -5.79 -3.30 1.01
CA THR A 38 -6.77 -2.22 0.85
C THR A 38 -7.23 -2.17 -0.59
N GLY A 39 -8.54 -2.06 -0.83
CA GLY A 39 -9.10 -1.93 -2.18
C GLY A 39 -8.64 -0.67 -2.92
N THR A 40 -9.17 -0.48 -4.13
CA THR A 40 -8.76 0.60 -5.04
C THR A 40 -9.56 1.89 -4.89
N ASP A 41 -10.59 1.89 -4.03
CA ASP A 41 -11.47 3.03 -3.84
C ASP A 41 -10.77 4.18 -3.12
N SER A 42 -10.63 5.31 -3.82
CA SER A 42 -10.05 6.51 -3.25
C SER A 42 -11.08 7.31 -2.46
N TYR A 43 -10.91 7.36 -1.13
CA TYR A 43 -11.71 8.21 -0.26
C TYR A 43 -11.73 9.68 -0.71
N ARG A 44 -10.57 10.21 -1.13
CA ARG A 44 -10.44 11.60 -1.59
C ARG A 44 -11.29 11.88 -2.82
N ILE A 45 -11.32 10.95 -3.79
CA ILE A 45 -12.13 11.10 -5.01
C ILE A 45 -13.62 11.04 -4.66
N ALA A 46 -14.03 10.08 -3.83
CA ALA A 46 -15.41 9.95 -3.39
C ALA A 46 -15.89 11.24 -2.68
N GLN A 47 -15.06 11.81 -1.80
CA GLN A 47 -15.39 13.04 -1.10
C GLN A 47 -15.50 14.25 -2.04
N THR A 48 -14.59 14.39 -3.01
CA THR A 48 -14.67 15.47 -4.01
C THR A 48 -15.94 15.34 -4.85
N ARG A 49 -16.27 14.13 -5.34
CA ARG A 49 -17.50 13.89 -6.10
C ARG A 49 -18.75 14.26 -5.30
N ALA A 50 -18.83 13.85 -4.03
CA ALA A 50 -19.95 14.18 -3.15
C ALA A 50 -20.10 15.68 -2.88
N ARG A 51 -19.00 16.45 -2.90
CA ARG A 51 -19.05 17.92 -2.78
C ARG A 51 -19.50 18.59 -4.07
N THR A 52 -19.08 18.09 -5.23
CA THR A 52 -19.47 18.63 -6.54
C THR A 52 -20.93 18.33 -6.88
N ASP A 53 -21.44 17.18 -6.45
CA ASP A 53 -22.82 16.73 -6.73
C ASP A 53 -23.87 17.43 -5.85
N LYS A 54 -23.47 18.11 -4.76
CA LYS A 54 -24.40 18.90 -3.96
C LYS A 54 -24.94 20.07 -4.79
N PRO A 55 -26.26 20.16 -5.03
CA PRO A 55 -26.85 21.34 -5.66
C PRO A 55 -26.57 22.56 -4.76
N ARG A 56 -26.19 23.67 -5.41
CA ARG A 56 -25.95 24.96 -4.73
C ARG A 56 -27.18 25.45 -3.98
#